data_AF-A0A937FQ13-F1
#
_entry.id   AF-A0A937FQ13-F1
#
_cell.length_a   1.000
_cell.length_b   1.000
_cell.length_c   1.000
_cell.angle_alpha   90.00
_cell.angle_beta   90.00
_cell.angle_gamma   90.00
#
_symmetry.space_group_name_H-M   'P 1'
#
loop_
_entity.id
_entity.type
_entity.pdbx_description
1 polymer ?
#
loop_
_entity_poly.entity_id
_entity_poly.type
_entity_poly.pdbx_seq_one_letter_code
_entity_poly.pdbx_strand_id
1 'polypeptide(L)'
;MRKTLLFTLAATVLASGCARTLTPNETVFAKNLFGDTLEIEGIEVLAGAGVLPLPRDYPALRDPSEPVEAAPPPRKAPDDLCVRKPSPRRYWDWPAAFVLDDNIYFSYRWYPEDAFAGLPDSALYPVAPIMAHELVHVWQWQNRARTNYSPLVSAGESIESKDPYFWVPEAGREFLTYGYEQQAAMVEDFVCYVLFDPKDAKVDELADILRPILPVDTFIAAYAR
;
A
#
# COMPACT_ATOMS: atom_id res chain seq x y z
N MET A 1 17.69 42.24 5.22
CA MET A 1 16.34 41.65 5.35
C MET A 1 15.91 40.86 4.11
N ARG A 2 15.95 41.44 2.90
CA ARG A 2 15.54 40.74 1.65
C ARG A 2 16.46 39.57 1.22
N LYS A 3 17.76 39.66 1.52
CA LYS A 3 18.74 38.56 1.26
C LYS A 3 18.65 37.42 2.27
N THR A 4 18.25 37.71 3.51
CA THR A 4 18.06 36.71 4.56
C THR A 4 16.82 35.87 4.28
N LEU A 5 15.73 36.51 3.82
CA LEU A 5 14.50 35.82 3.42
C LEU A 5 14.69 34.88 2.22
N LEU A 6 15.52 35.26 1.24
CA LEU A 6 15.86 34.38 0.11
C LEU A 6 16.71 33.16 0.54
N PHE A 7 17.58 33.31 1.54
CA PHE A 7 18.36 32.20 2.06
C PHE A 7 17.50 31.23 2.89
N THR A 8 16.49 31.71 3.63
CA THR A 8 15.56 30.84 4.35
C THR A 8 14.59 30.11 3.41
N LEU A 9 14.19 30.74 2.29
CA LEU A 9 13.33 30.12 1.28
C LEU A 9 14.10 29.14 0.38
N ALA A 10 15.38 29.41 0.10
CA ALA A 10 16.24 28.46 -0.62
C ALA A 10 16.67 27.26 0.24
N ALA A 11 16.75 27.43 1.57
CA ALA A 11 17.02 26.33 2.51
C ALA A 11 15.80 25.42 2.75
N THR A 12 14.58 25.88 2.44
CA THR A 12 13.35 25.06 2.56
C THR A 12 13.04 24.24 1.31
N VAL A 13 13.66 24.54 0.15
CA VAL A 13 13.54 23.74 -1.08
C VAL A 13 14.51 22.55 -1.11
N LEU A 14 15.46 22.47 -0.18
CA LEU A 14 16.45 21.39 -0.11
C LEU A 14 16.09 20.27 0.87
N ALA A 15 14.90 20.32 1.47
CA ALA A 15 14.31 19.15 2.13
C ALA A 15 13.63 18.27 1.07
N SER A 16 14.37 17.85 0.04
CA SER A 16 13.97 16.74 -0.81
C SER A 16 14.18 15.45 -0.02
N GLY A 17 13.35 15.24 1.01
CA GLY A 17 12.96 13.87 1.33
C GLY A 17 12.46 13.25 0.02
N CYS A 18 12.91 12.05 -0.31
CA CYS A 18 12.59 11.40 -1.59
C CYS A 18 11.11 10.98 -1.59
N ALA A 19 10.22 11.98 -1.69
CA ALA A 19 8.82 11.84 -1.99
C ALA A 19 8.67 11.77 -3.51
N ARG A 20 7.86 10.83 -3.98
CA ARG A 20 7.43 10.74 -5.37
C ARG A 20 5.91 10.65 -5.42
N THR A 21 5.32 11.13 -6.49
CA THR A 21 3.92 10.80 -6.79
C THR A 21 3.78 9.32 -7.13
N LEU A 22 2.55 8.83 -7.20
CA LEU A 22 2.30 7.50 -7.76
C LEU A 22 2.89 7.36 -9.17
N THR A 23 3.46 6.20 -9.48
CA THR A 23 3.89 5.86 -10.84
C THR A 23 2.67 5.70 -11.77
N PRO A 24 2.87 5.64 -13.10
CA PRO A 24 1.77 5.33 -14.01
C PRO A 24 1.08 4.00 -13.69
N ASN A 25 1.84 2.96 -13.33
CA ASN A 25 1.27 1.66 -12.98
C ASN A 25 0.50 1.70 -11.65
N GLU A 26 1.05 2.39 -10.63
CA GLU A 26 0.37 2.62 -9.35
C GLU A 26 -0.90 3.44 -9.51
N THR A 27 -0.89 4.44 -10.38
CA THR A 27 -2.09 5.24 -10.71
C THR A 27 -3.17 4.36 -11.35
N VAL A 28 -2.81 3.53 -12.33
CA VAL A 28 -3.77 2.62 -12.99
C VAL A 28 -4.30 1.60 -11.99
N PHE A 29 -3.43 1.01 -11.17
CA PHE A 29 -3.80 0.05 -10.15
C PHE A 29 -4.78 0.66 -9.13
N ALA A 30 -4.45 1.84 -8.59
CA ALA A 30 -5.28 2.56 -7.63
C ALA A 30 -6.66 2.90 -8.23
N LYS A 31 -6.72 3.37 -9.49
CA LYS A 31 -7.99 3.63 -10.19
C LYS A 31 -8.83 2.37 -10.36
N ASN A 32 -8.21 1.24 -10.72
CA ASN A 32 -8.93 -0.02 -10.86
C ASN A 32 -9.48 -0.54 -9.52
N LEU A 33 -8.75 -0.31 -8.43
CA LEU A 33 -9.12 -0.81 -7.11
C LEU A 33 -10.14 0.07 -6.38
N PHE A 34 -9.99 1.40 -6.44
CA PHE A 34 -10.82 2.35 -5.69
C PHE A 34 -11.79 3.15 -6.56
N GLY A 35 -11.64 3.13 -7.88
CA GLY A 35 -12.44 3.95 -8.79
C GLY A 35 -12.29 5.44 -8.49
N ASP A 36 -13.40 6.18 -8.61
CA ASP A 36 -13.44 7.62 -8.33
C ASP A 36 -13.53 7.94 -6.83
N THR A 37 -13.40 6.95 -5.94
CA THR A 37 -13.50 7.17 -4.48
C THR A 37 -12.16 7.48 -3.81
N LEU A 38 -11.07 7.47 -4.57
CA LEU A 38 -9.73 7.85 -4.15
C LEU A 38 -9.20 8.95 -5.09
N GLU A 39 -8.85 10.09 -4.53
CA GLU A 39 -8.19 11.19 -5.22
C GLU A 39 -6.68 10.92 -5.27
N ILE A 40 -6.11 10.84 -6.47
CA ILE A 40 -4.74 10.32 -6.67
C ILE A 40 -3.70 11.45 -6.75
N GLU A 41 -4.11 12.61 -7.26
CA GLU A 41 -3.21 13.71 -7.63
C GLU A 41 -2.43 14.31 -6.44
N GLY A 42 -2.83 14.00 -5.20
CA GLY A 42 -2.15 14.41 -3.97
C GLY A 42 -1.38 13.32 -3.23
N ILE A 43 -1.38 12.08 -3.73
CA ILE A 43 -0.75 10.95 -3.04
C ILE A 43 0.77 10.97 -3.27
N GLU A 44 1.53 11.00 -2.19
CA GLU A 44 2.99 10.88 -2.21
C GLU A 44 3.45 9.56 -1.57
N VAL A 45 4.47 8.93 -2.15
CA VAL A 45 5.17 7.77 -1.63
C VAL A 45 6.56 8.20 -1.20
N LEU A 46 6.89 7.98 0.06
CA LEU A 46 8.12 8.42 0.70
C LEU A 46 8.93 7.24 1.22
N ALA A 47 10.25 7.39 1.23
CA ALA A 47 11.16 6.47 1.87
C ALA A 47 11.50 6.90 3.31
N GLY A 48 11.49 5.94 4.24
CA GLY A 48 11.68 6.15 5.67
C GLY A 48 10.60 7.08 6.24
N ALA A 49 11.00 7.96 7.15
CA ALA A 49 10.13 9.03 7.68
C ALA A 49 10.07 10.27 6.75
N GLY A 50 10.61 10.20 5.52
CA GLY A 50 10.69 11.34 4.61
C GLY A 50 11.72 12.42 5.01
N VAL A 51 12.49 12.22 6.08
CA VAL A 51 13.47 13.19 6.60
C VAL A 51 14.90 12.88 6.17
N LEU A 52 15.20 11.61 5.88
CA LEU A 52 16.54 11.14 5.52
C LEU A 52 16.59 10.76 4.03
N PRO A 53 17.71 11.02 3.34
CA PRO A 53 17.86 10.63 1.93
C PRO A 53 17.84 9.11 1.78
N LEU A 54 17.55 8.64 0.57
CA LEU A 54 17.69 7.22 0.23
C LEU A 54 19.13 6.72 0.50
N PRO A 55 19.30 5.44 0.89
CA PRO A 55 20.61 4.80 0.93
C PRO A 55 21.35 4.99 -0.40
N ARG A 56 22.66 5.25 -0.36
CA ARG A 56 23.45 5.57 -1.57
C ARG A 56 23.45 4.46 -2.62
N ASP A 57 23.20 3.23 -2.19
CA ASP A 57 23.12 2.02 -3.00
C ASP A 57 21.71 1.74 -3.54
N TYR A 58 20.73 2.61 -3.26
CA TYR A 58 19.36 2.47 -3.72
C TYR A 58 19.28 2.60 -5.27
N PRO A 59 18.53 1.73 -5.98
CA PRO A 59 18.54 1.68 -7.45
C PRO A 59 18.28 3.02 -8.15
N ALA A 60 17.31 3.82 -7.68
CA ALA A 60 17.00 5.13 -8.26
C ALA A 60 18.12 6.17 -8.15
N LEU A 61 19.13 5.94 -7.29
CA LEU A 61 20.30 6.80 -7.14
C LEU A 61 21.52 6.30 -7.94
N ARG A 62 21.41 5.18 -8.64
CA ARG A 62 22.50 4.64 -9.47
C ARG A 62 22.79 5.56 -10.65
N ASP A 63 24.04 5.55 -11.10
CA ASP A 63 24.44 6.28 -12.30
C ASP A 63 23.69 5.69 -13.51
N PRO A 64 23.01 6.49 -14.35
CA PRO A 64 22.31 5.98 -15.54
C PRO A 64 23.19 5.22 -16.54
N SER A 65 24.51 5.36 -16.44
CA SER A 65 25.49 4.62 -17.25
C SER A 65 25.84 3.24 -16.67
N GLU A 66 25.49 2.95 -15.41
CA GLU A 66 25.65 1.63 -14.82
C GLU A 66 24.72 0.62 -15.50
N PRO A 67 25.20 -0.60 -15.82
CA PRO A 67 24.33 -1.64 -16.35
C PRO A 67 23.20 -1.96 -15.35
N VAL A 68 21.96 -1.80 -15.79
CA VAL A 68 20.81 -2.27 -15.03
C VAL A 68 20.80 -3.80 -15.10
N GLU A 69 21.03 -4.45 -13.96
CA GLU A 69 20.88 -5.89 -13.86
C GLU A 69 19.43 -6.26 -14.18
N ALA A 70 19.23 -7.21 -15.09
CA ALA A 70 17.88 -7.63 -15.46
C ALA A 70 17.17 -8.21 -14.23
N ALA A 71 15.91 -7.81 -14.04
CA ALA A 71 15.09 -8.38 -12.98
C ALA A 71 15.05 -9.92 -13.10
N PRO A 72 15.13 -10.65 -11.98
CA PRO A 72 15.03 -12.11 -12.03
C PRO A 72 13.69 -12.52 -12.66
N PRO A 73 13.65 -13.65 -13.39
CA PRO A 73 12.42 -14.10 -14.00
C PRO A 73 11.35 -14.38 -12.94
N PRO A 74 10.05 -14.17 -13.26
CA PRO A 74 8.96 -14.50 -12.38
C PRO A 74 8.99 -15.96 -11.94
N ARG A 75 8.60 -16.22 -10.69
CA ARG A 75 8.51 -17.57 -10.11
C ARG A 75 7.06 -17.89 -9.80
N LYS A 76 6.69 -19.17 -9.92
CA LYS A 76 5.35 -19.63 -9.51
C LYS A 76 5.16 -19.34 -8.01
N ALA A 77 4.02 -18.72 -7.66
CA ALA A 77 3.61 -18.53 -6.28
C ALA A 77 3.39 -19.89 -5.58
N PRO A 78 3.77 -20.03 -4.30
CA PRO A 78 3.31 -21.14 -3.46
C PRO A 78 1.78 -21.17 -3.38
N ASP A 79 1.20 -22.36 -3.29
CA ASP A 79 -0.27 -22.53 -3.27
C ASP A 79 -0.92 -21.90 -2.02
N ASP A 80 -0.18 -21.70 -0.92
CA ASP A 80 -0.68 -21.08 0.31
C ASP A 80 -0.20 -19.64 0.52
N LEU A 81 0.30 -18.97 -0.53
CA LEU A 81 0.91 -17.63 -0.45
C LEU A 81 -0.04 -16.60 0.19
N CYS A 82 -1.30 -16.58 -0.22
CA CYS A 82 -2.30 -15.60 0.22
C CYS A 82 -3.10 -16.05 1.45
N VAL A 83 -2.79 -17.22 2.03
CA VAL A 83 -3.47 -17.69 3.24
C VAL A 83 -2.98 -16.87 4.43
N ARG A 84 -3.81 -15.93 4.89
CA ARG A 84 -3.53 -15.14 6.10
C ARG A 84 -3.42 -16.05 7.32
N LYS A 85 -2.28 -15.95 8.00
CA LYS A 85 -1.95 -16.72 9.20
C LYS A 85 -1.82 -15.77 10.39
N PRO A 86 -2.30 -16.14 11.58
CA PRO A 86 -2.07 -15.34 12.78
C PRO A 86 -0.58 -15.05 12.97
N SER A 87 -0.26 -13.80 13.26
CA SER A 87 1.09 -13.34 13.50
C SER A 87 1.71 -14.09 14.69
N PRO A 88 2.85 -14.79 14.49
CA PRO A 88 3.56 -15.41 15.60
C PRO A 88 4.38 -14.38 16.41
N ARG A 89 4.34 -13.09 16.03
CA ARG A 89 5.19 -12.05 16.61
C ARG A 89 4.90 -11.88 18.09
N ARG A 90 5.97 -11.94 18.90
CA ARG A 90 5.92 -11.71 20.34
C ARG A 90 6.38 -10.30 20.73
N TYR A 91 6.99 -9.58 19.80
CA TYR A 91 7.61 -8.28 20.01
C TYR A 91 7.21 -7.34 18.88
N TRP A 92 7.17 -6.05 19.20
CA TRP A 92 6.93 -4.98 18.24
C TRP A 92 8.15 -4.79 17.33
N ASP A 93 7.91 -4.59 16.05
CA ASP A 93 8.90 -4.26 15.03
C ASP A 93 8.33 -3.14 14.16
N TRP A 94 9.20 -2.36 13.52
CA TRP A 94 8.75 -1.28 12.64
C TRP A 94 7.96 -1.86 11.46
N PRO A 95 6.81 -1.26 11.10
CA PRO A 95 6.02 -1.73 9.98
C PRO A 95 6.77 -1.55 8.65
N ALA A 96 6.35 -2.31 7.64
CA ALA A 96 6.95 -2.23 6.32
C ALA A 96 6.65 -0.87 5.66
N ALA A 97 5.42 -0.38 5.85
CA ALA A 97 4.96 0.94 5.50
C ALA A 97 3.89 1.44 6.51
N PHE A 98 3.53 2.72 6.41
CA PHE A 98 2.40 3.31 7.12
C PHE A 98 1.91 4.56 6.37
N VAL A 99 0.71 5.04 6.69
CA VAL A 99 0.13 6.25 6.10
C VAL A 99 -0.05 7.36 7.13
N LEU A 100 0.24 8.60 6.71
CA LEU A 100 -0.23 9.82 7.36
C LEU A 100 -0.84 10.74 6.30
N ASP A 101 -2.12 11.04 6.47
CA ASP A 101 -2.93 11.79 5.49
C ASP A 101 -2.90 11.14 4.09
N ASP A 102 -2.41 11.85 3.08
CA ASP A 102 -2.28 11.36 1.69
C ASP A 102 -0.88 10.78 1.40
N ASN A 103 -0.05 10.61 2.42
CA ASN A 103 1.34 10.23 2.28
C ASN A 103 1.57 8.79 2.76
N ILE A 104 2.15 7.98 1.88
CA ILE A 104 2.54 6.59 2.15
C ILE A 104 4.04 6.55 2.45
N TYR A 105 4.41 6.07 3.62
CA TYR A 105 5.79 6.00 4.09
C TYR A 105 6.24 4.54 4.12
N PHE A 106 7.12 4.14 3.20
CA PHE A 106 7.76 2.82 3.25
C PHE A 106 9.07 2.90 4.00
N SER A 107 9.38 1.89 4.82
CA SER A 107 10.74 1.73 5.31
C SER A 107 11.71 1.49 4.14
N TYR A 108 12.97 1.92 4.28
CA TYR A 108 13.96 1.86 3.20
C TYR A 108 14.12 0.47 2.56
N ARG A 109 13.95 -0.59 3.35
CA ARG A 109 14.04 -1.97 2.89
C ARG A 109 12.95 -2.35 1.88
N TRP A 110 11.77 -1.73 2.00
CA TRP A 110 10.56 -2.07 1.25
C TRP A 110 10.12 -0.99 0.28
N TYR A 111 10.73 0.20 0.30
CA TYR A 111 10.39 1.31 -0.59
C TYR A 111 10.55 0.89 -2.06
N PRO A 112 9.48 0.94 -2.88
CA PRO A 112 9.55 0.54 -4.28
C PRO A 112 9.72 1.72 -5.23
N GLU A 113 10.44 1.50 -6.34
CA GLU A 113 10.41 2.44 -7.47
C GLU A 113 9.03 2.46 -8.13
N ASP A 114 8.43 1.27 -8.26
CA ASP A 114 7.07 1.05 -8.72
C ASP A 114 6.55 -0.24 -8.05
N ALA A 115 5.53 -0.12 -7.19
CA ALA A 115 5.01 -1.24 -6.43
C ALA A 115 4.33 -2.31 -7.28
N PHE A 116 3.91 -1.95 -8.50
CA PHE A 116 3.15 -2.82 -9.41
C PHE A 116 3.91 -3.08 -10.72
N ALA A 117 5.22 -2.91 -10.71
CA ALA A 117 6.07 -3.28 -11.83
C ALA A 117 5.87 -4.76 -12.20
N GLY A 118 5.69 -5.00 -13.50
CA GLY A 118 5.50 -6.35 -14.06
C GLY A 118 4.04 -6.75 -14.27
N LEU A 119 3.06 -6.00 -13.74
CA LEU A 119 1.65 -6.30 -14.00
C LEU A 119 1.30 -6.12 -15.50
N PRO A 120 0.36 -6.93 -16.03
CA PRO A 120 -0.38 -7.99 -15.34
C PRO A 120 0.33 -9.36 -15.36
N ASP A 121 1.55 -9.45 -15.91
CA ASP A 121 2.24 -10.74 -16.12
C ASP A 121 2.93 -11.28 -14.85
N SER A 122 3.29 -10.39 -13.92
CA SER A 122 3.89 -10.73 -12.63
C SER A 122 3.67 -9.62 -11.60
N ALA A 123 3.74 -9.95 -10.32
CA ALA A 123 3.59 -8.99 -9.24
C ALA A 123 4.72 -9.14 -8.20
N LEU A 124 5.13 -8.01 -7.61
CA LEU A 124 6.17 -7.98 -6.58
C LEU A 124 5.57 -8.41 -5.23
N TYR A 125 6.02 -9.55 -4.69
CA TYR A 125 5.62 -9.99 -3.35
C TYR A 125 6.74 -9.74 -2.32
N PRO A 126 6.47 -9.12 -1.15
CA PRO A 126 5.15 -8.68 -0.64
C PRO A 126 4.79 -7.22 -0.97
N VAL A 127 5.58 -6.53 -1.80
CA VAL A 127 5.46 -5.08 -2.04
C VAL A 127 4.10 -4.66 -2.61
N ALA A 128 3.56 -5.39 -3.60
CA ALA A 128 2.29 -5.06 -4.22
C ALA A 128 1.10 -5.18 -3.23
N PRO A 129 0.94 -6.28 -2.47
CA PRO A 129 -0.04 -6.34 -1.39
C PRO A 129 0.13 -5.22 -0.34
N ILE A 130 1.37 -4.93 0.10
CA ILE A 130 1.62 -3.85 1.06
C ILE A 130 1.17 -2.49 0.50
N MET A 131 1.51 -2.17 -0.75
CA MET A 131 1.06 -0.92 -1.37
C MET A 131 -0.47 -0.83 -1.44
N ALA A 132 -1.15 -1.93 -1.78
CA ALA A 132 -2.60 -1.97 -1.79
C ALA A 132 -3.20 -1.73 -0.38
N HIS A 133 -2.59 -2.32 0.66
CA HIS A 133 -2.95 -2.09 2.07
C HIS A 133 -2.83 -0.61 2.42
N GLU A 134 -1.69 0.02 2.14
CA GLU A 134 -1.48 1.43 2.48
C GLU A 134 -2.43 2.36 1.71
N LEU A 135 -2.74 2.07 0.44
CA LEU A 135 -3.73 2.84 -0.31
C LEU A 135 -5.13 2.79 0.34
N VAL A 136 -5.48 1.72 1.07
CA VAL A 136 -6.72 1.70 1.86
C VAL A 136 -6.69 2.72 2.98
N HIS A 137 -5.55 2.93 3.64
CA HIS A 137 -5.44 3.95 4.68
C HIS A 137 -5.54 5.37 4.11
N VAL A 138 -4.96 5.62 2.92
CA VAL A 138 -5.19 6.89 2.20
C VAL A 138 -6.67 7.05 1.87
N TRP A 139 -7.31 6.01 1.32
CA TRP A 139 -8.74 6.01 1.02
C TRP A 139 -9.57 6.27 2.28
N GLN A 140 -9.26 5.62 3.40
CA GLN A 140 -9.93 5.80 4.69
C GLN A 140 -9.80 7.25 5.17
N TRP A 141 -8.62 7.85 5.05
CA TRP A 141 -8.36 9.25 5.39
C TRP A 141 -9.19 10.21 4.54
N GLN A 142 -9.15 10.06 3.21
CA GLN A 142 -9.89 10.91 2.28
C GLN A 142 -11.41 10.77 2.49
N ASN A 143 -11.88 9.56 2.83
CA ASN A 143 -13.28 9.23 3.09
C ASN A 143 -13.66 9.22 4.57
N ARG A 144 -12.90 9.88 5.46
CA ARG A 144 -13.09 9.82 6.94
C ARG A 144 -14.49 10.20 7.43
N ALA A 145 -15.24 11.00 6.67
CA ALA A 145 -16.64 11.30 6.98
C ALA A 145 -17.55 10.06 6.87
N ARG A 146 -17.19 9.09 6.01
CA ARG A 146 -17.89 7.81 5.80
C ARG A 146 -17.28 6.69 6.63
N THR A 147 -15.95 6.62 6.72
CA THR A 147 -15.24 5.53 7.39
C THR A 147 -15.07 5.75 8.89
N ASN A 148 -15.34 6.96 9.38
CA ASN A 148 -15.04 7.42 10.74
C ASN A 148 -13.53 7.39 11.08
N TYR A 149 -12.66 7.27 10.06
CA TYR A 149 -11.23 7.09 10.22
C TYR A 149 -10.59 8.18 11.09
N SER A 150 -9.76 7.72 12.03
CA SER A 150 -9.01 8.57 12.94
C SER A 150 -7.60 8.01 13.08
N PRO A 151 -6.54 8.76 12.71
CA PRO A 151 -5.17 8.30 12.83
C PRO A 151 -4.79 7.85 14.25
N LEU A 152 -5.34 8.52 15.27
CA LEU A 152 -5.09 8.16 16.68
C LEU A 152 -5.75 6.83 17.07
N VAL A 153 -6.93 6.54 16.55
CA VAL A 153 -7.62 5.26 16.79
C VAL A 153 -6.91 4.15 16.03
N SER A 154 -6.57 4.36 14.75
CA SER A 154 -5.82 3.41 13.93
C SER A 154 -4.48 3.03 14.60
N ALA A 155 -3.72 4.02 15.07
CA ALA A 155 -2.49 3.77 15.81
C ALA A 155 -2.73 3.03 17.15
N GLY A 156 -3.87 3.29 17.80
CA GLY A 156 -4.29 2.60 19.02
C GLY A 156 -4.62 1.12 18.82
N GLU A 157 -5.17 0.73 17.66
CA GLU A 157 -5.50 -0.68 17.35
C GLU A 157 -4.26 -1.59 17.45
N SER A 158 -3.10 -1.08 17.04
CA SER A 158 -1.80 -1.78 17.13
C SER A 158 -1.28 -1.96 18.56
N ILE A 159 -1.81 -1.21 19.53
CA ILE A 159 -1.47 -1.33 20.96
C ILE A 159 -2.45 -2.29 21.65
N GLU A 160 -3.73 -2.23 21.28
CA GLU A 160 -4.81 -3.03 21.87
C GLU A 160 -4.83 -4.48 21.38
N SER A 161 -4.43 -4.72 20.13
CA SER A 161 -4.35 -6.05 19.52
C SER A 161 -2.90 -6.48 19.30
N LYS A 162 -2.59 -7.74 19.61
CA LYS A 162 -1.31 -8.37 19.25
C LYS A 162 -1.22 -8.69 17.76
N ASP A 163 -2.35 -8.69 17.07
CA ASP A 163 -2.45 -8.96 15.65
C ASP A 163 -3.63 -8.17 15.05
N PRO A 164 -3.48 -6.84 14.87
CA PRO A 164 -4.56 -5.98 14.39
C PRO A 164 -4.98 -6.30 12.95
N TYR A 165 -4.11 -6.99 12.19
CA TYR A 165 -4.33 -7.37 10.80
C TYR A 165 -5.10 -8.68 10.64
N PHE A 166 -5.21 -9.49 11.70
CA PHE A 166 -5.93 -10.76 11.62
C PHE A 166 -7.43 -10.51 11.69
N TRP A 167 -8.13 -11.11 10.75
CA TRP A 167 -9.57 -11.03 10.63
C TRP A 167 -10.14 -12.40 10.26
N VAL A 168 -11.39 -12.63 10.61
CA VAL A 168 -12.14 -13.82 10.22
C VAL A 168 -13.42 -13.33 9.52
N PRO A 169 -13.77 -13.91 8.36
CA PRO A 169 -15.04 -13.63 7.72
C PRO A 169 -16.20 -13.94 8.68
N GLU A 170 -17.08 -12.97 8.86
CA GLU A 170 -18.31 -13.13 9.63
C GLU A 170 -19.48 -12.88 8.69
N ALA A 171 -20.35 -13.88 8.54
CA ALA A 171 -21.44 -13.83 7.58
C ALA A 171 -22.35 -12.61 7.83
N GLY A 172 -22.46 -11.75 6.82
CA GLY A 172 -23.28 -10.53 6.87
C GLY A 172 -22.64 -9.35 7.63
N ARG A 173 -21.40 -9.48 8.12
CA ARG A 173 -20.68 -8.35 8.71
C ARG A 173 -20.22 -7.40 7.61
N GLU A 174 -20.58 -6.12 7.76
CA GLU A 174 -20.24 -5.09 6.77
C GLU A 174 -18.78 -4.66 6.90
N PHE A 175 -18.13 -4.38 5.76
CA PHE A 175 -16.72 -3.97 5.69
C PHE A 175 -16.35 -2.85 6.67
N LEU A 176 -17.15 -1.78 6.74
CA LEU A 176 -16.85 -0.61 7.60
C LEU A 176 -17.02 -0.87 9.10
N THR A 177 -17.48 -2.06 9.51
CA THR A 177 -17.59 -2.46 10.92
C THR A 177 -16.36 -3.23 11.42
N TYR A 178 -15.43 -3.57 10.53
CA TYR A 178 -14.11 -4.11 10.89
C TYR A 178 -13.19 -2.98 11.37
N GLY A 179 -12.13 -3.34 12.13
CA GLY A 179 -11.09 -2.38 12.51
C GLY A 179 -10.37 -1.81 11.28
N TYR A 180 -9.71 -0.67 11.41
CA TYR A 180 -9.08 -0.01 10.25
C TYR A 180 -7.99 -0.87 9.61
N GLU A 181 -7.17 -1.53 10.42
CA GLU A 181 -6.15 -2.46 9.94
C GLU A 181 -6.75 -3.74 9.35
N GLN A 182 -7.88 -4.21 9.90
CA GLN A 182 -8.60 -5.36 9.35
C GLN A 182 -9.20 -5.04 7.98
N GLN A 183 -9.78 -3.84 7.82
CA GLN A 183 -10.28 -3.37 6.53
C GLN A 183 -9.17 -3.35 5.46
N ALA A 184 -8.00 -2.81 5.79
CA ALA A 184 -6.87 -2.77 4.88
C ALA A 184 -6.33 -4.19 4.58
N ALA A 185 -6.22 -5.05 5.60
CA ALA A 185 -5.82 -6.44 5.46
C ALA A 185 -6.79 -7.28 4.59
N MET A 186 -8.10 -7.01 4.65
CA MET A 186 -9.10 -7.67 3.79
C MET A 186 -8.90 -7.31 2.32
N VAL A 187 -8.58 -6.06 2.03
CA VAL A 187 -8.27 -5.60 0.66
C VAL A 187 -6.91 -6.14 0.20
N GLU A 188 -5.91 -6.18 1.09
CA GLU A 188 -4.62 -6.83 0.85
C GLU A 188 -4.81 -8.29 0.43
N ASP A 189 -5.62 -9.05 1.18
CA ASP A 189 -5.93 -10.45 0.87
C ASP A 189 -6.64 -10.57 -0.47
N PHE A 190 -7.65 -9.73 -0.73
CA PHE A 190 -8.39 -9.73 -1.99
C PHE A 190 -7.47 -9.49 -3.18
N VAL A 191 -6.60 -8.49 -3.08
CA VAL A 191 -5.58 -8.20 -4.09
C VAL A 191 -4.62 -9.38 -4.26
N CYS A 192 -4.16 -9.99 -3.16
CA CYS A 192 -3.28 -11.16 -3.23
C CYS A 192 -3.93 -12.30 -4.01
N TYR A 193 -5.17 -12.68 -3.68
CA TYR A 193 -5.87 -13.75 -4.39
C TYR A 193 -6.10 -13.40 -5.86
N VAL A 194 -6.58 -12.19 -6.18
CA VAL A 194 -6.77 -11.79 -7.59
C VAL A 194 -5.46 -11.85 -8.41
N LEU A 195 -4.32 -11.48 -7.81
CA LEU A 195 -3.03 -11.44 -8.50
C LEU A 195 -2.32 -12.80 -8.58
N PHE A 196 -2.48 -13.68 -7.58
CA PHE A 196 -1.68 -14.90 -7.46
C PHE A 196 -2.48 -16.20 -7.50
N ASP A 197 -3.76 -16.18 -7.15
CA ASP A 197 -4.66 -17.34 -7.20
C ASP A 197 -6.12 -16.95 -7.52
N PRO A 198 -6.37 -16.43 -8.74
CA PRO A 198 -7.67 -15.86 -9.10
C PRO A 198 -8.82 -16.87 -9.18
N LYS A 199 -8.53 -18.16 -9.06
CA LYS A 199 -9.53 -19.25 -9.12
C LYS A 199 -9.96 -19.71 -7.73
N ASP A 200 -9.31 -19.22 -6.67
CA ASP A 200 -9.70 -19.54 -5.31
C ASP A 200 -11.07 -18.94 -4.97
N ALA A 201 -11.89 -19.69 -4.24
CA ALA A 201 -13.21 -19.24 -3.79
C ALA A 201 -13.15 -17.98 -2.91
N LYS A 202 -11.98 -17.69 -2.33
CA LYS A 202 -11.75 -16.50 -1.49
C LYS A 202 -11.87 -15.20 -2.27
N VAL A 203 -11.64 -15.21 -3.58
CA VAL A 203 -11.87 -14.03 -4.43
C VAL A 203 -13.34 -13.61 -4.35
N ASP A 204 -14.27 -14.54 -4.57
CA ASP A 204 -15.70 -14.27 -4.52
C ASP A 204 -16.16 -13.90 -3.11
N GLU A 205 -15.67 -14.62 -2.09
CA GLU A 205 -16.00 -14.37 -0.68
C GLU A 205 -15.62 -12.95 -0.24
N LEU A 206 -14.42 -12.49 -0.60
CA LEU A 206 -13.95 -11.13 -0.31
C LEU A 206 -14.65 -10.09 -1.18
N ALA A 207 -14.86 -10.38 -2.47
CA ALA A 207 -15.57 -9.50 -3.37
C ALA A 207 -16.98 -9.20 -2.84
N ASP A 208 -17.69 -10.19 -2.29
CA ASP A 208 -19.02 -10.01 -1.71
C ASP A 208 -19.04 -9.01 -0.54
N ILE A 209 -18.00 -9.00 0.29
CA ILE A 209 -17.88 -8.05 1.41
C ILE A 209 -17.47 -6.65 0.91
N LEU A 210 -16.60 -6.58 -0.10
CA LEU A 210 -15.98 -5.33 -0.57
C LEU A 210 -16.82 -4.57 -1.62
N ARG A 211 -17.64 -5.27 -2.41
CA ARG A 211 -18.43 -4.72 -3.52
C ARG A 211 -19.34 -3.53 -3.15
N PRO A 212 -19.91 -3.42 -1.94
CA PRO A 212 -20.66 -2.22 -1.55
C PRO A 212 -19.81 -0.94 -1.43
N ILE A 213 -18.48 -1.07 -1.34
CA ILE A 213 -17.55 0.02 -1.04
C ILE A 213 -16.58 0.27 -2.18
N LEU A 214 -16.11 -0.79 -2.86
CA LEU A 214 -15.07 -0.76 -3.88
C LEU A 214 -15.58 -1.35 -5.22
N PRO A 215 -15.08 -0.87 -6.37
CA PRO A 215 -15.40 -1.41 -7.71
C PRO A 215 -14.70 -2.76 -7.99
N VAL A 216 -14.91 -3.77 -7.14
CA VAL A 216 -14.20 -5.06 -7.18
C VAL A 216 -14.26 -5.78 -8.54
N ASP A 217 -15.38 -5.69 -9.25
CA ASP A 217 -15.55 -6.37 -10.54
C ASP A 217 -14.67 -5.74 -11.63
N THR A 218 -14.39 -4.43 -11.53
CA THR A 218 -13.43 -3.74 -12.42
C THR A 218 -12.01 -4.24 -12.15
N PHE A 219 -11.65 -4.39 -10.88
CA PHE A 219 -10.34 -4.88 -10.47
C PHE A 219 -10.11 -6.34 -10.90
N ILE A 220 -11.08 -7.22 -10.66
CA ILE A 220 -11.03 -8.63 -11.08
C ILE A 220 -10.86 -8.72 -12.60
N ALA A 221 -11.67 -7.99 -13.37
CA ALA A 221 -11.58 -8.00 -14.83
C ALA A 221 -10.22 -7.54 -15.36
N ALA A 222 -9.53 -6.64 -14.66
CA ALA A 222 -8.21 -6.15 -15.05
C ALA A 222 -7.09 -7.18 -14.81
N TYR A 223 -7.16 -7.91 -13.68
CA TYR A 223 -6.00 -8.62 -13.14
C TYR A 223 -6.15 -10.13 -12.89
N ALA A 224 -7.37 -10.68 -12.81
CA ALA A 224 -7.58 -12.12 -12.61
C ALA A 224 -7.24 -12.90 -13.89
N ARG A 225 -6.03 -13.47 -13.98
CA ARG A 225 -5.50 -14.17 -15.17
C ARG A 225 -4.99 -15.57 -14.89
#